data_AF-A0A1E4KDD7-F1
#
_entry.id   AF-A0A1E4KDD7-F1
#
_cell.length_a   1.000
_cell.length_b   1.000
_cell.length_c   1.000
_cell.angle_alpha   90.00
_cell.angle_beta   90.00
_cell.angle_gamma   90.00
#
_symmetry.space_group_name_H-M   'P 1'
#
loop_
_entity.id
_entity.type
_entity.pdbx_description
1 polymer ?
#
loop_
_entity_poly.entity_id
_entity_poly.type
_entity_poly.pdbx_seq_one_letter_code
_entity_poly.pdbx_strand_id
1 'polypeptide(L)'
;MIELESGSALDIALQEDSSGRDRVVVTLQSPGCELNLTPHQARVLATALIMAVNRAEVRSNLKHSQNMVRGVQPAGQKRGLFAQAFAK
;
A
#
# COMPACT_ATOMS: atom_id res chain seq x y z
N MET A 1 11.26 6.55 16.50
CA MET A 1 10.01 5.93 16.97
C MET A 1 8.85 6.16 16.00
N ILE A 2 8.21 5.08 15.55
CA ILE A 2 7.02 5.03 14.69
C ILE A 2 5.91 4.38 15.53
N GLU A 3 4.79 5.06 15.70
CA GLU A 3 3.63 4.50 16.38
C GLU A 3 2.86 3.55 15.45
N LEU A 4 2.56 2.36 15.95
CA LEU A 4 1.79 1.35 15.23
C LEU A 4 0.32 1.38 15.67
N GLU A 5 -0.58 0.93 14.80
CA GLU A 5 -2.02 0.88 15.07
C GLU A 5 -2.38 0.06 16.32
N SER A 6 -1.52 -0.88 16.73
CA SER A 6 -1.68 -1.66 17.96
C SER A 6 -1.41 -0.87 19.25
N GLY A 7 -1.01 0.42 19.15
CA GLY A 7 -0.54 1.23 20.26
C GLY A 7 0.90 0.93 20.69
N SER A 8 1.56 -0.04 20.05
CA SER A 8 2.99 -0.31 20.21
C SER A 8 3.82 0.68 19.40
N ALA A 9 5.07 0.91 19.79
CA ALA A 9 6.00 1.67 18.96
C ALA A 9 7.12 0.81 18.38
N LEU A 10 7.53 1.14 17.16
CA LEU A 10 8.71 0.63 16.49
C LEU A 10 9.82 1.68 16.56
N ASP A 11 11.00 1.31 17.04
CA ASP A 11 12.17 2.17 17.04
C ASP A 11 13.28 1.60 16.16
N ILE A 12 14.10 2.49 15.58
CA ILE A 12 15.20 2.13 14.69
C ILE A 12 16.42 2.93 15.11
N ALA A 13 17.49 2.22 15.46
CA ALA A 13 18.74 2.81 15.91
C ALA A 13 19.95 2.26 15.16
N LEU A 14 20.99 3.08 15.02
CA LEU A 14 22.33 2.62 14.62
C LEU A 14 23.13 2.32 15.88
N GLN A 15 23.70 1.13 15.96
CA GLN A 15 24.55 0.68 17.06
C GLN A 15 25.81 0.03 16.50
N GLU A 16 26.78 -0.21 17.36
CA GLU A 16 28.04 -0.88 17.02
C GLU A 16 28.06 -2.26 17.70
N ASP A 17 28.40 -3.32 16.95
CA ASP A 17 28.56 -4.66 17.52
C ASP A 17 29.88 -4.80 18.30
N SER A 18 30.05 -5.92 19.02
CA SER A 18 31.25 -6.19 19.81
C SER A 18 32.55 -6.27 18.99
N SER A 19 32.46 -6.26 17.66
CA SER A 19 33.59 -6.26 16.73
C SER A 19 33.81 -4.89 16.07
N GLY A 20 33.08 -3.86 16.51
CA GLY A 20 33.20 -2.51 16.00
C GLY A 20 32.44 -2.25 14.70
N ARG A 21 31.47 -3.09 14.35
CA ARG A 21 30.73 -2.97 13.08
C ARG A 21 29.34 -2.40 13.29
N ASP A 22 28.96 -1.51 12.41
CA ASP A 22 27.61 -0.94 12.36
C ASP A 22 26.52 -2.02 12.25
N ARG A 23 25.49 -1.86 13.08
CA ARG A 23 24.25 -2.62 13.10
C ARG A 23 23.07 -1.67 13.14
N VAL A 24 22.04 -1.98 12.36
CA VAL A 24 20.76 -1.31 12.45
C VAL A 24 19.86 -2.18 13.31
N VAL A 25 19.46 -1.65 14.47
CA VAL A 25 18.60 -2.33 15.43
C VAL A 25 17.18 -1.81 15.24
N VAL A 26 16.24 -2.72 15.02
CA VAL A 26 14.81 -2.41 14.92
C VAL A 26 14.10 -3.06 16.09
N THR A 27 13.50 -2.27 16.97
CA THR A 27 12.88 -2.74 18.20
C THR A 27 11.39 -2.44 18.19
N LEU A 28 10.58 -3.49 18.38
CA LEU A 28 9.15 -3.39 18.61
C LEU A 28 8.89 -3.46 20.12
N GLN A 29 8.47 -2.35 20.72
CA GLN A 29 8.35 -2.19 22.18
C GLN A 29 7.42 -3.22 22.85
N SER A 30 6.38 -3.69 22.15
CA SER A 30 5.50 -4.76 22.63
C SER A 30 5.09 -5.62 21.44
N PRO A 31 5.38 -6.93 21.44
CA PRO A 31 5.77 -7.79 22.57
C PRO A 31 7.29 -7.84 22.89
N GLY A 32 8.09 -6.84 22.52
CA GLY A 32 9.53 -6.85 22.80
C GLY A 32 10.31 -7.68 21.78
N CYS A 33 10.10 -7.42 20.50
CA CYS A 33 10.83 -8.08 19.41
C CYS A 33 11.96 -7.16 18.93
N GLU A 34 13.16 -7.70 18.77
CA GLU A 34 14.32 -6.95 18.29
C GLU A 34 14.93 -7.64 17.08
N LEU A 35 15.23 -6.86 16.04
CA LEU A 35 15.95 -7.31 14.85
C LEU A 35 17.28 -6.57 14.78
N ASN A 36 18.37 -7.32 14.88
CA ASN A 36 19.73 -6.82 14.68
C ASN A 36 20.16 -7.08 13.23
N LEU A 37 20.21 -6.04 12.42
CA LEU A 37 20.47 -6.13 10.98
C LEU A 37 21.84 -5.59 10.61
N THR A 38 22.49 -6.20 9.63
CA THR A 38 23.58 -5.52 8.91
C THR A 38 23.01 -4.32 8.12
N PRO A 39 23.84 -3.31 7.77
CA PRO A 39 23.42 -2.21 6.92
C PRO A 39 22.84 -2.67 5.59
N HIS A 40 23.37 -3.76 5.01
CA HIS A 40 22.85 -4.34 3.78
C HIS A 40 21.44 -4.93 3.97
N GLN A 41 21.22 -5.72 5.02
CA GLN A 41 19.90 -6.29 5.31
C GLN A 41 18.86 -5.20 5.60
N ALA A 42 19.22 -4.18 6.37
CA ALA A 42 18.36 -3.03 6.65
C ALA A 42 17.96 -2.30 5.35
N ARG A 43 18.89 -2.13 4.41
CA ARG A 43 18.61 -1.54 3.09
C ARG A 43 17.64 -2.39 2.27
N VAL A 44 17.81 -3.72 2.25
CA VAL A 44 16.89 -4.63 1.56
C VAL A 44 15.50 -4.56 2.18
N LEU A 45 15.40 -4.57 3.51
CA LEU A 45 14.14 -4.42 4.23
C LEU A 45 13.45 -3.09 3.90
N ALA A 46 14.17 -1.97 3.96
CA ALA A 46 13.65 -0.66 3.63
C ALA A 46 13.11 -0.59 2.19
N THR A 47 13.85 -1.17 1.24
CA THR A 47 13.42 -1.27 -0.16
C THR A 47 12.12 -2.07 -0.28
N ALA A 48 12.03 -3.21 0.41
CA ALA A 48 10.82 -4.04 0.39
C ALA A 48 9.60 -3.30 0.97
N LEU A 49 9.78 -2.53 2.04
CA LEU A 49 8.72 -1.70 2.63
C LEU A 49 8.23 -0.64 1.64
N ILE A 50 9.14 0.11 1.01
CA ILE A 50 8.79 1.12 0.00
C ILE A 50 8.02 0.47 -1.17
N MET A 51 8.49 -0.68 -1.65
CA MET A 51 7.81 -1.42 -2.72
C MET A 51 6.41 -1.87 -2.32
N ALA A 52 6.20 -2.31 -1.09
CA ALA A 52 4.89 -2.70 -0.59
C ALA A 52 3.93 -1.51 -0.52
N VAL A 53 4.42 -0.34 -0.07
CA VAL A 53 3.67 0.92 -0.04
C VAL A 53 3.24 1.32 -1.45
N ASN A 54 4.19 1.38 -2.39
CA ASN A 54 3.89 1.73 -3.79
C ASN A 54 2.84 0.80 -4.40
N ARG A 55 2.90 -0.51 -4.11
CA ARG A 55 1.89 -1.48 -4.57
C ARG A 55 0.51 -1.22 -3.96
N ALA A 56 0.44 -0.88 -2.67
CA ALA A 56 -0.81 -0.60 -1.98
C ALA A 56 -1.48 0.67 -2.55
N GLU A 57 -0.71 1.72 -2.81
CA GLU A 57 -1.18 2.98 -3.40
C GLU A 57 -1.69 2.78 -4.83
N VAL A 58 -0.94 2.09 -5.68
CA VAL A 58 -1.38 1.75 -7.04
C VAL A 58 -2.68 0.98 -7.00
N ARG A 59 -2.81 -0.02 -6.11
CA ARG A 59 -4.05 -0.78 -5.95
C ARG A 59 -5.23 0.10 -5.51
N SER A 60 -5.01 1.06 -4.63
CA SER A 60 -6.04 2.03 -4.23
C SER A 60 -6.48 2.88 -5.42
N ASN A 61 -5.53 3.45 -6.16
CA ASN A 61 -5.81 4.30 -7.32
C ASN A 61 -6.57 3.55 -8.43
N LEU A 62 -6.22 2.29 -8.68
CA LEU A 62 -6.91 1.44 -9.66
C LEU A 62 -8.34 1.08 -9.22
N LYS A 63 -8.60 0.87 -7.92
CA LYS A 63 -9.98 0.66 -7.42
C LYS A 63 -10.84 1.90 -7.62
N HIS A 64 -10.29 3.09 -7.39
CA HIS A 64 -11.00 4.35 -7.62
C HIS A 64 -11.25 4.59 -9.12
N SER A 65 -10.32 4.22 -10.00
CA SER A 65 -10.49 4.40 -11.45
C SER A 65 -11.52 3.45 -12.09
N GLN A 66 -11.71 2.23 -11.56
CA GLN A 66 -12.77 1.32 -12.05
C GLN A 66 -14.19 1.88 -11.87
N ASN A 67 -14.41 2.74 -10.86
CA ASN A 67 -15.71 3.41 -10.66
C ASN A 67 -15.96 4.56 -11.65
N MET A 68 -14.93 5.05 -12.35
CA MET A 68 -15.08 6.09 -13.37
C MET A 68 -15.46 5.54 -14.75
N VAL A 69 -15.29 4.22 -14.98
CA VAL A 69 -15.64 3.57 -16.27
C VAL A 69 -17.08 3.02 -16.28
N ARG A 70 -17.72 2.87 -15.11
CA ARG A 70 -19.15 2.46 -15.01
C ARG A 70 -20.13 3.61 -14.79
N GLY A 71 -19.66 4.85 -14.74
CA GLY A 71 -20.43 6.03 -14.36
C GLY A 71 -20.81 6.98 -15.49
N VAL A 72 -21.25 6.49 -16.65
CA VAL A 72 -22.11 7.27 -17.58
C VAL A 72 -23.14 6.32 -18.23
N GLN A 73 -24.14 5.90 -17.46
CA GLN A 73 -25.48 5.73 -18.04
C GLN A 73 -26.25 7.02 -17.77
N PRO A 74 -26.57 7.84 -18.78
CA PRO A 74 -27.65 8.79 -18.62
C PRO A 74 -28.95 7.96 -18.57
N ALA A 75 -29.48 7.79 -17.37
CA ALA A 75 -30.88 7.49 -17.18
C ALA A 75 -31.69 8.66 -17.75
N GLY A 76 -32.07 8.57 -19.03
CA GLY A 76 -32.77 9.63 -19.74
C GLY A 76 -33.45 9.11 -21.00
N GLN A 77 -34.69 8.64 -20.82
CA GLN A 77 -35.78 8.65 -21.81
C GLN A 77 -35.41 8.54 -23.30
N LYS A 78 -35.70 7.38 -23.93
CA LYS A 78 -36.53 7.31 -25.16
C LYS A 78 -37.15 5.91 -25.27
N ARG A 79 -38.26 5.71 -24.55
CA ARG A 79 -39.30 4.77 -24.97
C ARG A 79 -40.02 5.39 -26.18
N GLY A 80 -40.05 4.70 -27.30
CA GLY A 80 -40.90 5.02 -28.44
C GLY A 80 -40.13 5.25 -29.74
N LEU A 81 -40.71 4.74 -30.83
CA LEU A 81 -40.37 4.95 -32.24
C LEU A 81 -39.41 3.95 -32.91
N PHE A 82 -39.72 2.66 -32.82
CA PHE A 82 -39.41 1.72 -33.92
C PHE A 82 -40.59 0.73 -34.10
N ALA A 83 -41.75 1.29 -34.39
CA ALA A 83 -42.86 0.56 -34.99
C ALA A 83 -43.27 1.34 -36.23
N GLN A 84 -43.37 0.65 -37.36
CA GLN A 84 -43.65 1.11 -38.72
C GLN A 84 -42.41 1.44 -39.55
N ALA A 85 -42.03 0.50 -40.41
CA ALA A 85 -42.09 0.68 -41.86
C ALA A 85 -41.38 -0.48 -42.55
N PHE A 86 -42.08 -1.57 -42.86
CA PHE A 86 -41.84 -2.39 -44.06
C PHE A 86 -43.11 -3.19 -44.34
N ALA A 87 -44.04 -2.52 -45.04
CA ALA A 87 -45.12 -3.15 -45.78
C ALA A 87 -45.05 -2.62 -47.21
N LYS A 88 -44.45 -3.42 -48.11
CA LYS A 88 -44.91 -3.67 -49.48
C LYS A 88 -44.02 -4.71 -50.13
#